data_AF-A0A2C9JCY8-F1
#
_entry.id   AF-A0A2C9JCY8-F1
#
_cell.length_a   1.000
_cell.length_b   1.000
_cell.length_c   1.000
_cell.angle_alpha   90.00
_cell.angle_beta   90.00
_cell.angle_gamma   90.00
#
_symmetry.space_group_name_H-M   'P 1'
#
loop_
_entity.id
_entity.type
_entity.pdbx_description
1 polymer ?
#
loop_
_entity_poly.entity_id
_entity_poly.type
_entity_poly.pdbx_seq_one_letter_code
_entity_poly.pdbx_strand_id
1 'polypeptide(L)'
;MSWTYQDTMASESESDHENREQATPSRITVDKVVEAIKGLKEAKGCTVTSLKKYIASNFKEQLNKSDITKQVNIALKKGIKDGQISKVSGYKYALSLEDDDLGSKKRRRRRNDDDDLRPQRRRRSRRRRSRRRRRRSRRRRSRRRRSRRRRRRRSRRRRGRRRSRRRRRSRRRRRR
;
A
#
# COMPACT_ATOMS: atom_id res chain seq x y z
N MET A 1 -64.62 -40.02 -27.10
CA MET A 1 -65.58 -39.02 -26.60
C MET A 1 -65.01 -38.40 -25.33
N SER A 2 -64.93 -37.06 -25.33
CA SER A 2 -64.63 -36.11 -24.23
C SER A 2 -63.54 -36.43 -23.21
N TRP A 3 -62.38 -35.76 -23.36
CA TRP A 3 -61.52 -35.39 -22.24
C TRP A 3 -61.95 -34.00 -21.75
N THR A 4 -62.40 -33.88 -20.49
CA THR A 4 -62.58 -32.57 -19.85
C THR A 4 -61.33 -32.20 -19.06
N TYR A 5 -60.78 -31.05 -19.44
CA TYR A 5 -59.73 -30.29 -18.80
C TYR A 5 -60.19 -29.82 -17.42
N GLN A 6 -59.38 -30.05 -16.38
CA GLN A 6 -59.44 -29.25 -15.15
C GLN A 6 -58.06 -28.65 -14.90
N ASP A 7 -58.00 -27.34 -15.10
CA ASP A 7 -57.02 -26.42 -14.57
C ASP A 7 -56.98 -26.52 -13.04
N THR A 8 -55.77 -26.69 -12.48
CA THR A 8 -55.41 -26.12 -11.18
C THR A 8 -54.06 -25.44 -11.32
N MET A 9 -54.13 -24.14 -11.63
CA MET A 9 -53.11 -23.14 -11.33
C MET A 9 -52.97 -22.96 -9.80
N ALA A 10 -51.82 -22.40 -9.40
CA ALA A 10 -51.36 -22.06 -8.03
C ALA A 10 -50.69 -23.24 -7.29
N SER A 11 -49.51 -23.13 -6.69
CA SER A 11 -48.89 -21.98 -6.04
C SER A 11 -47.42 -22.31 -5.70
N GLU A 12 -46.57 -21.28 -5.78
CA GLU A 12 -45.50 -20.95 -4.81
C GLU A 12 -44.41 -22.02 -4.56
N SER A 13 -43.22 -21.91 -5.16
CA SER A 13 -42.09 -21.11 -4.65
C SER A 13 -41.83 -21.29 -3.15
N GLU A 14 -41.07 -22.32 -2.77
CA GLU A 14 -40.27 -22.29 -1.55
C GLU A 14 -38.93 -22.99 -1.80
N SER A 15 -37.97 -22.14 -2.15
CA SER A 15 -36.56 -22.48 -2.25
C SER A 15 -35.99 -22.66 -0.84
N ASP A 16 -35.97 -23.89 -0.35
CA ASP A 16 -35.23 -24.28 0.85
C ASP A 16 -33.73 -24.30 0.56
N HIS A 17 -33.14 -23.10 0.48
CA HIS A 17 -31.72 -22.92 0.71
C HIS A 17 -31.48 -22.79 2.22
N GLU A 18 -31.71 -23.89 2.95
CA GLU A 18 -31.22 -24.06 4.31
C GLU A 18 -29.68 -24.15 4.29
N ASN A 19 -29.08 -22.96 4.31
CA ASN A 19 -27.64 -22.77 4.33
C ASN A 19 -27.11 -23.08 5.73
N ARG A 20 -26.94 -24.38 6.00
CA ARG A 20 -25.83 -24.99 6.75
C ARG A 20 -25.24 -24.11 7.85
N GLU A 21 -25.83 -24.22 9.04
CA GLU A 21 -25.18 -23.83 10.30
C GLU A 21 -23.94 -24.71 10.53
N GLN A 22 -22.79 -24.30 9.99
CA GLN A 22 -21.50 -24.85 10.41
C GLN A 22 -20.89 -23.93 11.45
N ALA A 23 -21.08 -24.31 12.71
CA ALA A 23 -20.27 -23.88 13.83
C ALA A 23 -18.79 -24.12 13.49
N THR A 24 -18.07 -23.05 13.18
CA THR A 24 -16.62 -23.06 12.98
C THR A 24 -15.96 -22.06 13.95
N PRO A 25 -14.77 -22.40 14.47
CA PRO A 25 -14.17 -21.73 15.63
C PRO A 25 -13.81 -20.27 15.34
N SER A 26 -14.24 -19.38 16.25
CA SER A 26 -13.72 -18.03 16.58
C SER A 26 -12.96 -17.30 15.46
N ARG A 27 -13.60 -17.18 14.30
CA ARG A 27 -13.12 -16.39 13.17
C ARG A 27 -14.26 -15.55 12.61
N ILE A 28 -13.97 -14.29 12.30
CA ILE A 28 -14.92 -13.41 11.64
C ILE A 28 -15.03 -13.84 10.17
N THR A 29 -16.18 -14.41 9.82
CA THR A 29 -16.56 -14.81 8.47
C THR A 29 -17.23 -13.66 7.72
N VAL A 30 -17.51 -13.85 6.43
CA VAL A 30 -18.23 -12.86 5.61
C VAL A 30 -19.66 -12.71 6.11
N ASP A 31 -20.29 -13.81 6.52
CA ASP A 31 -21.69 -13.83 7.00
C ASP A 31 -21.89 -12.97 8.25
N LYS A 32 -20.98 -13.06 9.23
CA LYS A 32 -21.00 -12.18 10.42
C LYS A 32 -20.85 -10.70 10.05
N VAL A 33 -20.12 -10.38 8.98
CA VAL A 33 -19.98 -9.00 8.48
C VAL A 33 -21.24 -8.56 7.76
N VAL A 34 -21.88 -9.43 6.99
CA VAL A 34 -23.17 -9.18 6.34
C VAL A 34 -24.25 -8.94 7.38
N GLU A 35 -24.34 -9.79 8.40
CA GLU A 35 -25.24 -9.64 9.54
C GLU A 35 -25.00 -8.33 10.29
N ALA A 36 -23.73 -7.96 10.50
CA ALA A 36 -23.39 -6.67 11.10
C ALA A 36 -23.84 -5.47 10.25
N ILE A 37 -23.74 -5.56 8.92
CA ILE A 37 -24.24 -4.51 8.02
C ILE A 37 -25.77 -4.43 8.10
N LYS A 38 -26.47 -5.58 8.14
CA LYS A 38 -27.93 -5.66 8.30
C LYS A 38 -28.38 -5.07 9.64
N GLY A 39 -27.66 -5.34 10.73
CA GLY A 39 -27.99 -4.87 12.08
C GLY A 39 -27.74 -3.38 12.29
N LEU A 40 -26.71 -2.82 11.65
CA LEU A 40 -26.38 -1.39 11.78
C LEU A 40 -27.34 -0.46 11.02
N LYS A 41 -28.07 -0.96 10.00
CA LYS A 41 -29.07 -0.24 9.19
C LYS A 41 -28.64 1.19 8.80
N GLU A 42 -27.36 1.43 8.57
CA GLU A 42 -26.85 2.76 8.24
C GLU A 42 -27.21 3.10 6.78
N ALA A 43 -28.09 4.09 6.57
CA ALA A 43 -28.58 4.52 5.25
C ALA A 43 -27.48 4.92 4.24
N LYS A 44 -26.27 5.23 4.72
CA LYS A 44 -25.11 5.64 3.90
C LYS A 44 -24.02 4.56 3.81
N GLY A 45 -24.33 3.33 4.24
CA GLY A 45 -23.40 2.23 4.40
C GLY A 45 -22.58 2.32 5.68
N CYS A 46 -22.00 1.18 6.08
CA CYS A 46 -21.28 0.98 7.32
C CYS A 46 -19.77 1.22 7.17
N THR A 47 -19.15 1.78 8.21
CA THR A 47 -17.67 1.90 8.28
C THR A 47 -17.04 0.69 8.94
N VAL A 48 -15.75 0.43 8.66
CA VAL A 48 -14.99 -0.63 9.36
C VAL A 48 -15.00 -0.43 10.89
N THR A 49 -15.03 0.82 11.34
CA THR A 49 -15.15 1.17 12.76
C THR A 49 -16.52 0.81 13.33
N SER A 50 -17.61 1.07 12.61
CA SER A 50 -18.96 0.65 13.01
C SER A 50 -19.07 -0.87 13.08
N LEU A 51 -18.57 -1.57 12.05
CA LEU A 51 -18.56 -3.03 12.00
C LEU A 51 -17.74 -3.65 13.14
N LYS A 52 -16.57 -3.09 13.43
CA LYS A 52 -15.75 -3.54 14.57
C LYS A 52 -16.48 -3.39 15.90
N LYS A 53 -17.16 -2.25 16.11
CA LYS A 53 -17.94 -2.01 17.34
C LYS A 53 -19.09 -3.00 17.44
N TYR A 54 -19.88 -3.15 16.37
CA TYR A 54 -20.99 -4.08 16.32
C TYR A 54 -20.56 -5.51 16.58
N ILE A 55 -19.48 -5.96 15.93
CA ILE A 55 -18.98 -7.33 16.08
C ILE A 55 -18.45 -7.56 17.50
N ALA A 56 -17.75 -6.58 18.08
CA ALA A 56 -17.26 -6.69 19.45
C ALA A 56 -18.37 -6.67 20.51
N SER A 57 -19.53 -6.05 20.21
CA SER A 57 -20.68 -6.00 21.10
C SER A 57 -21.58 -7.23 20.99
N ASN A 58 -21.80 -7.76 19.78
CA ASN A 58 -22.74 -8.86 19.53
C ASN A 58 -22.08 -10.24 19.60
N PHE A 59 -20.86 -10.37 19.08
CA PHE A 59 -20.12 -11.63 19.17
C PHE A 59 -19.20 -11.57 20.38
N LYS A 60 -19.58 -12.25 21.47
CA LYS A 60 -18.76 -12.42 22.70
C LYS A 60 -17.50 -13.28 22.47
N GLU A 61 -17.00 -13.34 21.24
CA GLU A 61 -15.76 -14.02 20.91
C GLU A 61 -14.60 -13.19 21.46
N GLN A 62 -13.76 -13.80 22.31
CA GLN A 62 -12.53 -13.22 22.84
C GLN A 62 -11.49 -13.04 21.73
N LEU A 63 -11.76 -12.15 20.78
CA LEU A 63 -10.84 -11.79 19.72
C LEU A 63 -10.04 -10.56 20.15
N ASN A 64 -8.71 -10.65 20.04
CA ASN A 64 -7.84 -9.51 20.24
C ASN A 64 -8.26 -8.36 19.30
N LYS A 65 -8.39 -7.13 19.83
CA LYS A 65 -8.85 -5.94 19.07
C LYS A 65 -8.05 -5.69 17.77
N SER A 66 -6.79 -6.11 17.73
CA SER A 66 -5.91 -6.06 16.56
C SER A 66 -6.28 -7.07 15.47
N ASP A 67 -6.73 -8.26 15.86
CA ASP A 67 -7.02 -9.36 14.96
C ASP A 67 -8.43 -9.25 14.38
N ILE A 68 -9.39 -8.72 15.16
CA ILE A 68 -10.73 -8.33 14.66
C ILE A 68 -10.60 -7.43 13.44
N THR A 69 -9.77 -6.39 13.54
CA THR A 69 -9.62 -5.41 12.46
C THR A 69 -9.05 -6.06 11.18
N LYS A 70 -8.11 -7.00 11.32
CA LYS A 70 -7.55 -7.71 10.16
C LYS A 70 -8.58 -8.67 9.55
N GLN A 71 -9.29 -9.44 10.38
CA GLN A 71 -10.27 -10.40 9.93
C GLN A 71 -11.47 -9.73 9.24
N VAL A 72 -12.00 -8.64 9.80
CA VAL A 72 -13.04 -7.81 9.17
C VAL A 72 -12.58 -7.30 7.80
N ASN A 73 -11.35 -6.80 7.68
CA ASN A 73 -10.83 -6.33 6.40
C ASN A 73 -10.64 -7.47 5.38
N ILE A 74 -10.32 -8.68 5.83
CA ILE A 74 -10.21 -9.85 4.95
C ILE A 74 -11.61 -10.28 4.50
N ALA A 75 -12.57 -10.35 5.42
CA ALA A 75 -13.96 -10.69 5.12
C ALA A 75 -14.60 -9.67 4.16
N LEU A 76 -14.40 -8.36 4.38
CA LEU A 76 -14.86 -7.33 3.44
C LEU A 76 -14.25 -7.49 2.05
N LYS A 77 -12.94 -7.78 1.95
CA LYS A 77 -12.30 -8.02 0.65
C LYS A 77 -12.82 -9.28 -0.05
N LYS A 78 -13.20 -10.31 0.72
CA LYS A 78 -13.82 -11.52 0.18
C LYS A 78 -15.26 -11.23 -0.28
N GLY A 79 -16.10 -10.65 0.58
CA GLY A 79 -17.47 -10.27 0.23
C GLY A 79 -17.58 -9.30 -0.95
N ILE A 80 -16.57 -8.45 -1.19
CA ILE A 80 -16.51 -7.62 -2.42
C ILE A 80 -16.18 -8.44 -3.66
N LYS A 81 -15.32 -9.46 -3.54
CA LYS A 81 -15.02 -10.36 -4.66
C LYS A 81 -16.19 -11.27 -4.99
N ASP A 82 -16.90 -11.70 -3.95
CA ASP A 82 -18.03 -12.62 -4.03
C ASP A 82 -19.33 -11.89 -4.42
N GLY A 83 -19.30 -10.56 -4.55
CA GLY A 83 -20.45 -9.74 -4.95
C GLY A 83 -21.47 -9.44 -3.84
N GLN A 84 -21.30 -10.02 -2.65
CA GLN A 84 -22.22 -9.84 -1.52
C GLN A 84 -22.15 -8.43 -0.88
N ILE A 85 -21.00 -7.76 -0.98
CA ILE A 85 -20.75 -6.45 -0.35
C ILE A 85 -20.24 -5.47 -1.41
N SER A 86 -20.91 -4.32 -1.54
CA SER A 86 -20.49 -3.24 -2.42
C SER A 86 -19.80 -2.10 -1.66
N LYS A 87 -18.81 -1.50 -2.30
CA LYS A 87 -18.07 -0.37 -1.75
C LYS A 87 -18.68 0.93 -2.26
N VAL A 88 -19.56 1.53 -1.45
CA VAL A 88 -20.28 2.76 -1.80
C VAL A 88 -19.35 3.97 -1.94
N SER A 89 -18.54 4.26 -0.91
CA SER A 89 -17.69 5.47 -0.90
C SER A 89 -16.49 5.31 0.00
N GLY A 90 -15.27 5.41 -0.54
CA GLY A 90 -14.00 5.53 0.20
C GLY A 90 -13.75 4.46 1.27
N TYR A 91 -14.36 4.66 2.43
CA TYR A 91 -14.25 3.84 3.65
C TYR A 91 -15.58 3.21 4.12
N LYS A 92 -16.65 3.32 3.32
CA LYS A 92 -18.00 2.81 3.61
C LYS A 92 -18.35 1.61 2.73
N TYR A 93 -19.06 0.67 3.32
CA TYR A 93 -19.47 -0.61 2.73
C TYR A 93 -20.96 -0.81 2.96
N ALA A 94 -21.68 -1.27 1.94
CA ALA A 94 -23.09 -1.64 2.03
C ALA A 94 -23.27 -3.03 1.41
N LEU A 95 -24.42 -3.65 1.66
CA LEU A 95 -24.80 -4.85 0.90
C LEU A 95 -25.00 -4.45 -0.56
N SER A 96 -24.58 -5.33 -1.47
CA SER A 96 -24.83 -5.10 -2.89
C SER A 96 -26.33 -5.30 -3.11
N LEU A 97 -27.04 -4.20 -3.38
CA LEU A 97 -28.35 -4.26 -4.02
C LEU A 97 -28.05 -4.33 -5.52
N GLU A 98 -28.60 -5.33 -6.20
CA GLU A 98 -28.28 -5.72 -7.59
C GLU A 98 -28.53 -4.60 -8.64
N ASP A 99 -28.99 -3.41 -8.25
CA ASP A 99 -29.52 -2.40 -9.19
C ASP A 99 -28.62 -1.17 -9.49
N ASP A 100 -27.48 -0.97 -8.80
CA ASP A 100 -26.70 0.28 -8.96
C ASP A 100 -25.54 0.22 -9.98
N ASP A 101 -25.35 -0.90 -10.68
CA ASP A 101 -24.16 -1.12 -11.53
C ASP A 101 -24.18 -0.43 -12.91
N LEU A 102 -25.24 0.34 -13.21
CA LEU A 102 -25.34 1.13 -14.46
C LEU A 102 -24.84 2.59 -14.33
N GLY A 103 -24.59 3.11 -13.12
CA GLY A 103 -24.20 4.52 -12.93
C GLY A 103 -22.70 4.82 -13.08
N SER A 104 -21.82 3.83 -13.00
CA SER A 104 -20.40 4.09 -12.71
C SER A 104 -19.44 3.99 -13.90
N LYS A 105 -19.87 3.44 -15.04
CA LYS A 105 -18.98 3.22 -16.20
C LYS A 105 -18.65 4.49 -17.00
N LYS A 106 -19.43 5.58 -16.90
CA LYS A 106 -19.17 6.84 -17.64
C LYS A 106 -18.09 7.76 -17.01
N ARG A 107 -17.57 7.45 -15.82
CA ARG A 107 -16.43 8.19 -15.22
C ARG A 107 -15.06 7.52 -15.40
N ARG A 108 -14.99 6.32 -16.00
CA ARG A 108 -13.73 5.57 -16.15
C ARG A 108 -12.73 6.11 -17.17
N ARG A 109 -13.06 7.18 -17.92
CA ARG A 109 -12.09 7.84 -18.82
C ARG A 109 -11.47 9.15 -18.28
N ARG A 110 -11.73 9.55 -17.02
CA ARG A 110 -11.15 10.80 -16.44
C ARG A 110 -10.42 10.64 -15.10
N ARG A 111 -9.98 9.44 -14.71
CA ARG A 111 -9.41 9.24 -13.36
C ARG A 111 -8.12 8.42 -13.28
N ASN A 112 -7.18 8.73 -14.16
CA ASN A 112 -5.76 8.34 -13.99
C ASN A 112 -4.95 9.38 -13.19
N ASP A 113 -5.58 10.27 -12.41
CA ASP A 113 -4.89 11.34 -11.65
C ASP A 113 -4.91 11.16 -10.12
N ASP A 114 -5.51 10.09 -9.56
CA ASP A 114 -5.72 9.95 -8.10
C ASP A 114 -4.91 8.81 -7.42
N ASP A 115 -3.94 8.20 -8.10
CA ASP A 115 -3.01 7.22 -7.49
C ASP A 115 -1.84 7.88 -6.71
N ASP A 116 -2.01 9.14 -6.31
CA ASP A 116 -0.98 9.98 -5.66
C ASP A 116 -1.10 10.04 -4.12
N LEU A 117 -2.04 9.31 -3.51
CA LEU A 117 -2.25 9.33 -2.05
C LEU A 117 -1.50 8.22 -1.26
N ARG A 118 -0.69 7.39 -1.92
CA ARG A 118 0.28 6.50 -1.22
C ARG A 118 1.50 7.30 -0.76
N PRO A 119 2.03 7.12 0.46
CA PRO A 119 2.68 8.20 1.22
C PRO A 119 3.88 8.82 0.51
N GLN A 120 3.66 9.96 -0.17
CA GLN A 120 4.71 10.80 -0.78
C GLN A 120 5.80 11.19 0.23
N ARG A 121 5.52 11.14 1.54
CA ARG A 121 6.48 11.40 2.63
C ARG A 121 7.70 10.45 2.58
N ARG A 122 7.51 9.16 2.23
CA ARG A 122 8.62 8.18 2.09
C ARG A 122 9.44 8.38 0.82
N ARG A 123 8.83 8.82 -0.29
CA ARG A 123 9.54 9.13 -1.55
C ARG A 123 10.37 10.42 -1.44
N ARG A 124 9.83 11.49 -0.82
CA ARG A 124 10.55 12.76 -0.59
C ARG A 124 11.77 12.57 0.32
N SER A 125 11.67 11.73 1.36
CA SER A 125 12.81 11.44 2.25
C SER A 125 13.91 10.61 1.55
N ARG A 126 13.56 9.61 0.73
CA ARG A 126 14.51 8.86 -0.10
C ARG A 126 15.26 9.76 -1.10
N ARG A 127 14.56 10.69 -1.77
CA ARG A 127 15.18 11.65 -2.71
C ARG A 127 16.12 12.64 -2.01
N ARG A 128 15.76 13.13 -0.81
CA ARG A 128 16.65 13.97 0.02
C ARG A 128 17.89 13.19 0.50
N ARG A 129 17.73 11.93 0.93
CA ARG A 129 18.84 11.07 1.37
C ARG A 129 19.80 10.73 0.23
N SER A 130 19.31 10.49 -0.98
CA SER A 130 20.15 10.24 -2.16
C SER A 130 20.94 11.49 -2.59
N ARG A 131 20.31 12.68 -2.58
CA ARG A 131 20.99 13.97 -2.83
C ARG A 131 22.10 14.24 -1.80
N ARG A 132 21.85 14.00 -0.50
CA ARG A 132 22.87 14.18 0.56
C ARG A 132 24.04 13.20 0.40
N ARG A 133 23.78 11.92 0.05
CA ARG A 133 24.82 10.93 -0.26
C ARG A 133 25.67 11.35 -1.47
N ARG A 134 25.04 11.80 -2.57
CA ARG A 134 25.75 12.31 -3.77
C ARG A 134 26.63 13.52 -3.44
N ARG A 135 26.13 14.50 -2.66
CA ARG A 135 26.92 15.67 -2.20
C ARG A 135 28.12 15.24 -1.35
N ARG A 136 27.94 14.29 -0.40
CA ARG A 136 29.04 13.77 0.44
C ARG A 136 30.10 13.05 -0.38
N SER A 137 29.68 12.25 -1.37
CA SER A 137 30.59 11.57 -2.30
C SER A 137 31.40 12.56 -3.16
N ARG A 138 30.74 13.58 -3.75
CA ARG A 138 31.42 14.66 -4.51
C ARG A 138 32.44 15.40 -3.64
N ARG A 139 32.10 15.76 -2.40
CA ARG A 139 33.03 16.44 -1.47
C ARG A 139 34.25 15.57 -1.13
N ARG A 140 34.07 14.26 -0.90
CA ARG A 140 35.17 13.30 -0.69
C ARG A 140 36.08 13.19 -1.92
N ARG A 141 35.51 13.09 -3.13
CA ARG A 141 36.28 13.02 -4.39
C ARG A 141 37.09 14.30 -4.63
N SER A 142 36.51 15.46 -4.37
CA SER A 142 37.20 16.75 -4.46
C SER A 142 38.39 16.86 -3.47
N ARG A 143 38.18 16.50 -2.19
CA ARG A 143 39.26 16.46 -1.19
C ARG A 143 40.41 15.54 -1.60
N ARG A 144 40.11 14.33 -2.10
CA ARG A 144 41.12 13.39 -2.62
C ARG A 144 41.91 13.99 -3.79
N ARG A 145 41.25 14.63 -4.75
CA ARG A 145 41.91 15.32 -5.88
C ARG A 145 42.81 16.47 -5.40
N ARG A 146 42.35 17.31 -4.48
CA ARG A 146 43.14 18.42 -3.91
C ARG A 146 44.38 17.91 -3.16
N SER A 147 44.24 16.84 -2.38
CA SER A 147 45.37 16.19 -1.70
C SER A 147 46.40 15.62 -2.69
N ARG A 148 45.96 14.89 -3.73
CA ARG A 148 46.85 14.40 -4.79
C ARG A 148 47.59 15.55 -5.50
N ARG A 149 46.92 16.66 -5.81
CA ARG A 149 47.55 17.85 -6.42
C ARG A 149 48.60 18.48 -5.50
N ARG A 150 48.33 18.59 -4.19
CA ARG A 150 49.30 19.07 -3.19
C ARG A 150 50.53 18.16 -3.10
N ARG A 151 50.34 16.82 -3.06
CA ARG A 151 51.45 15.85 -3.06
C ARG A 151 52.32 15.96 -4.32
N ARG A 152 51.70 16.07 -5.51
CA ARG A 152 52.43 16.28 -6.79
C ARG A 152 53.25 17.57 -6.78
N ARG A 153 52.69 18.69 -6.31
CA ARG A 153 53.41 19.98 -6.17
C ARG A 153 54.61 19.85 -5.22
N ARG A 154 54.44 19.20 -4.06
CA ARG A 154 55.54 19.00 -3.08
C ARG A 154 56.66 18.12 -3.66
N SER A 155 56.31 17.07 -4.40
CA SER A 155 57.29 16.20 -5.08
C SER A 155 58.09 16.97 -6.14
N ARG A 156 57.42 17.77 -7.00
CA ARG A 156 58.09 18.62 -8.00
C ARG A 156 59.06 19.60 -7.35
N ARG A 157 58.67 20.28 -6.26
CA ARG A 157 59.55 21.17 -5.49
C ARG A 157 60.78 20.45 -4.93
N ARG A 158 60.61 19.24 -4.37
CA ARG A 158 61.74 18.42 -3.87
C ARG A 158 62.70 18.03 -5.00
N ARG A 159 62.18 17.58 -6.14
CA ARG A 159 63.00 17.24 -7.33
C ARG A 159 63.75 18.46 -7.87
N GLY A 160 63.11 19.62 -7.94
CA GLY A 160 63.73 20.88 -8.36
C GLY A 160 64.89 21.29 -7.44
N ARG A 161 64.69 21.24 -6.11
CA ARG A 161 65.76 21.52 -5.13
C ARG A 161 66.95 20.57 -5.28
N ARG A 162 66.70 19.26 -5.49
CA ARG A 162 67.75 18.26 -5.73
C ARG A 162 68.53 18.56 -7.02
N ARG A 163 67.85 18.88 -8.13
CA ARG A 163 68.49 19.26 -9.40
C ARG A 163 69.35 20.51 -9.25
N SER A 164 68.85 21.55 -8.57
CA SER A 164 69.62 22.78 -8.30
C SER A 164 70.87 22.51 -7.46
N ARG A 165 70.76 21.73 -6.38
CA ARG A 165 71.93 21.32 -5.57
C ARG A 165 72.97 20.54 -6.38
N ARG A 166 72.54 19.61 -7.26
CA ARG A 166 73.46 18.89 -8.16
C ARG A 166 74.18 19.83 -9.12
N ARG A 167 73.47 20.78 -9.76
CA ARG A 167 74.08 21.79 -10.64
C ARG A 167 75.07 22.71 -9.91
N ARG A 168 74.77 23.10 -8.66
CA ARG A 168 75.71 23.90 -7.86
C ARG A 168 76.98 23.10 -7.51
N ARG A 169 76.85 21.81 -7.17
CA ARG A 169 78.00 20.93 -6.91
C ARG A 169 78.85 20.71 -8.16
N SER A 170 78.23 20.49 -9.32
CA SER A 170 78.99 20.32 -10.57
C SER A 170 79.74 21.59 -10.98
N ARG A 171 79.14 22.78 -10.79
CA ARG A 171 79.83 24.05 -11.04
C ARG A 171 81.02 24.28 -10.09
N ARG A 172 80.89 23.92 -8.80
CA ARG A 172 82.02 24.03 -7.85
C ARG A 172 83.19 23.11 -8.22
N ARG A 173 82.92 21.90 -8.73
CA ARG A 173 83.95 20.96 -9.18
C ARG A 173 84.71 21.40 -10.44
N ARG A 174 84.13 22.29 -11.24
CA ARG A 174 84.79 22.84 -12.44
C ARG A 174 85.64 24.09 -12.16
N ARG A 175 85.60 24.61 -10.94
CA ARG A 175 86.34 25.82 -10.50
C ARG A 175 87.51 25.49 -9.57
N ARG A 176 87.67 24.21 -9.22
CA ARG A 176 88.86 23.63 -8.61
C ARG A 176 89.56 22.84 -9.69
#